data_AF-A0A950IAZ8-F1
#
_entry.id   AF-A0A950IAZ8-F1
#
_cell.length_a   1.000
_cell.length_b   1.000
_cell.length_c   1.000
_cell.angle_alpha   90.00
_cell.angle_beta   90.00
_cell.angle_gamma   90.00
#
_symmetry.space_group_name_H-M   'P 1'
#
loop_
_entity.id
_entity.type
_entity.pdbx_description
1 polymer ?
#
loop_
_entity_poly.entity_id
_entity_poly.type
_entity_poly.pdbx_seq_one_letter_code
_entity_poly.pdbx_strand_id
1 'polypeptide(L)'
;MSTSTFRATDPATPLQAFAALAAEVQPPSTPLRDAVTAAYRRDEREAVHWLLAQLGDDARPRPEAQTLARNLVEAVRSKRTRSSGVDALMHEFSLSSEEGVALMCLAEALLRIPDTQTADRLIADKISKGDWKRHLG
;
A
#
# COMPACT_ATOMS: atom_id res chain seq x y z
N MET A 1 -68.93 -26.73 10.04
CA MET A 1 -69.10 -25.86 8.88
C MET A 1 -68.19 -24.65 9.09
N SER A 2 -66.95 -24.74 8.61
CA SER A 2 -65.92 -23.71 8.81
C SER A 2 -65.93 -22.74 7.63
N THR A 3 -66.36 -21.51 7.87
CA THR A 3 -66.25 -20.41 6.91
C THR A 3 -64.79 -19.93 6.90
N SER A 4 -64.08 -20.21 5.81
CA SER A 4 -62.75 -19.70 5.52
C SER A 4 -62.86 -18.24 5.10
N THR A 5 -62.47 -17.32 5.97
CA THR A 5 -62.38 -15.89 5.67
C THR A 5 -61.13 -15.65 4.81
N PHE A 6 -61.33 -15.36 3.52
CA PHE A 6 -60.29 -14.93 2.60
C PHE A 6 -59.75 -13.56 3.06
N ARG A 7 -58.47 -13.53 3.45
CA ARG A 7 -57.78 -12.30 3.88
C ARG A 7 -57.61 -11.40 2.65
N ALA A 8 -58.30 -10.26 2.65
CA ALA A 8 -58.11 -9.22 1.65
C ALA A 8 -56.62 -8.86 1.56
N THR A 9 -56.08 -8.89 0.35
CA THR A 9 -54.71 -8.51 0.02
C THR A 9 -54.58 -7.00 0.23
N ASP A 10 -53.65 -6.58 1.09
CA ASP A 10 -53.35 -5.16 1.34
C ASP A 10 -53.05 -4.42 0.02
N PRO A 11 -53.52 -3.17 -0.15
CA PRO A 11 -53.35 -2.45 -1.40
C PRO A 11 -51.87 -2.07 -1.60
N ALA A 12 -51.28 -2.66 -2.64
CA ALA A 12 -50.17 -2.12 -3.41
C ALA A 12 -49.05 -1.44 -2.61
N THR A 13 -48.17 -2.23 -1.98
CA THR A 13 -46.80 -1.77 -1.75
C THR A 13 -46.19 -1.49 -3.13
N PRO A 14 -45.78 -0.25 -3.45
CA PRO A 14 -45.18 0.04 -4.75
C PRO A 14 -43.92 -0.81 -4.89
N LEU A 15 -43.82 -1.56 -6.00
CA LEU A 15 -42.62 -2.29 -6.35
C LEU A 15 -41.48 -1.28 -6.51
N GLN A 16 -40.61 -1.17 -5.50
CA GLN A 16 -39.39 -0.39 -5.62
C GLN A 16 -38.46 -1.11 -6.61
N ALA A 17 -38.28 -0.49 -7.79
CA ALA A 17 -37.29 -0.93 -8.76
C ALA A 17 -35.92 -1.04 -8.07
N PHE A 18 -35.19 -2.12 -8.37
CA PHE A 18 -33.86 -2.42 -7.80
C PHE A 18 -33.81 -2.70 -6.28
N ALA A 19 -34.92 -2.98 -5.61
CA ALA A 19 -34.91 -3.31 -4.17
C ALA A 19 -34.01 -4.52 -3.82
N ALA A 20 -33.99 -5.55 -4.68
CA ALA A 20 -33.12 -6.71 -4.51
C ALA A 20 -31.63 -6.34 -4.59
N LEU A 21 -31.26 -5.47 -5.55
CA LEU A 21 -29.89 -4.97 -5.69
C LEU A 21 -29.50 -4.09 -4.50
N ALA A 22 -30.39 -3.22 -4.03
CA ALA A 22 -30.13 -2.40 -2.85
C ALA A 22 -29.89 -3.28 -1.60
N ALA A 23 -30.69 -4.33 -1.40
CA ALA A 23 -30.52 -5.27 -0.30
C ALA A 23 -29.22 -6.09 -0.37
N GLU A 24 -28.73 -6.36 -1.58
CA GLU A 24 -27.47 -7.09 -1.79
C GLU A 24 -26.23 -6.19 -1.64
N VAL A 25 -26.34 -4.92 -2.04
CA VAL A 25 -25.24 -3.94 -2.02
C VAL A 25 -25.10 -3.23 -0.66
N GLN A 26 -26.20 -3.03 0.08
CA GLN A 26 -26.18 -2.44 1.41
C GLN A 26 -26.29 -3.51 2.49
N PRO A 27 -25.16 -3.98 3.06
CA PRO A 27 -25.21 -4.76 4.29
C PRO A 27 -25.89 -3.93 5.40
N PRO A 28 -26.52 -4.56 6.41
CA PRO A 28 -27.15 -3.85 7.51
C PRO A 28 -26.13 -2.90 8.16
N SER A 29 -26.41 -1.60 8.11
CA SER A 29 -25.49 -0.60 8.62
C SER A 29 -25.62 -0.49 10.13
N THR A 30 -24.48 -0.47 10.81
CA THR A 30 -24.42 -0.10 12.22
C THR A 30 -24.16 1.40 12.33
N PRO A 31 -24.53 2.05 13.44
CA PRO A 31 -24.24 3.48 13.63
C PRO A 31 -22.74 3.82 13.45
N LEU A 32 -21.84 2.90 13.81
CA LEU A 32 -20.40 3.04 13.59
C LEU A 32 -20.01 2.97 12.11
N ARG A 33 -20.63 2.08 11.32
CA ARG A 33 -20.39 1.96 9.88
C ARG A 33 -20.95 3.18 9.14
N ASP A 34 -22.09 3.70 9.56
CA ASP A 34 -22.67 4.93 9.03
C ASP A 34 -21.78 6.15 9.30
N ALA A 35 -21.18 6.24 10.50
CA ALA A 35 -20.21 7.29 10.82
C ALA A 35 -18.96 7.25 9.91
N VAL A 36 -18.48 6.06 9.55
CA VAL A 36 -17.35 5.89 8.60
C VAL A 36 -17.76 6.36 7.20
N THR A 37 -18.93 5.92 6.71
CA THR A 37 -19.46 6.34 5.40
C THR A 37 -19.67 7.85 5.33
N ALA A 38 -20.22 8.46 6.39
CA ALA A 38 -20.42 9.90 6.48
C ALA A 38 -19.11 10.71 6.46
N ALA A 39 -18.01 10.12 6.93
CA ALA A 39 -16.69 10.75 6.91
C ALA A 39 -15.95 10.59 5.57
N TYR A 40 -16.42 9.74 4.65
CA TYR A 40 -15.68 9.32 3.45
C TYR A 40 -15.23 10.48 2.56
N ARG A 41 -16.06 11.53 2.42
CA ARG A 41 -15.76 12.74 1.62
C ARG A 41 -15.85 14.03 2.43
N ARG A 42 -15.51 13.96 3.72
CA ARG A 42 -15.47 15.16 4.57
C ARG A 42 -14.46 16.18 4.02
N ASP A 43 -14.77 17.46 4.12
CA ASP A 43 -13.82 18.53 3.75
C ASP A 43 -12.54 18.39 4.58
N GLU A 44 -11.38 18.58 3.94
CA GLU A 44 -10.09 18.39 4.60
C GLU A 44 -9.93 19.32 5.81
N ARG A 45 -10.37 20.58 5.70
CA ARG A 45 -10.27 21.53 6.82
C ARG A 45 -11.14 21.06 7.97
N GLU A 46 -12.38 20.64 7.70
CA GLU A 46 -13.25 20.09 8.74
C GLU A 46 -12.64 18.85 9.42
N ALA A 47 -12.08 17.93 8.64
CA ALA A 47 -11.43 16.73 9.15
C ALA A 47 -10.22 17.06 10.02
N VAL A 48 -9.35 17.98 9.58
CA VAL A 48 -8.18 18.43 10.33
C VAL A 48 -8.58 19.12 11.63
N HIS A 49 -9.56 20.04 11.60
CA HIS A 49 -10.03 20.69 12.83
C HIS A 49 -10.61 19.67 13.82
N TRP A 50 -11.36 18.69 13.32
CA TRP A 50 -11.89 17.61 14.15
C TRP A 50 -10.78 16.72 14.75
N LEU A 51 -9.69 16.45 14.01
CA LEU A 51 -8.53 15.72 14.52
C LEU A 51 -7.73 16.53 15.55
N LEU A 52 -7.51 17.83 15.29
CA LEU A 52 -6.83 18.72 16.21
C LEU A 52 -7.59 18.85 17.54
N ALA A 53 -8.92 18.91 17.50
CA ALA A 53 -9.75 18.94 18.72
C ALA A 53 -9.68 17.64 19.55
N GLN A 54 -9.26 16.52 18.97
CA GLN A 54 -9.04 15.26 19.72
C GLN A 54 -7.66 15.19 20.36
N LEU A 55 -6.71 16.00 19.87
CA LEU A 55 -5.43 16.18 20.54
C LEU A 55 -5.71 17.08 21.75
N GLY A 56 -5.77 16.49 22.95
CA GLY A 56 -5.95 17.27 24.19
C GLY A 56 -4.84 18.31 24.39
N ASP A 57 -4.96 19.16 25.43
CA ASP A 57 -4.03 20.28 25.69
C ASP A 57 -2.54 19.86 25.86
N ASP A 58 -2.29 18.57 26.08
CA ASP A 58 -0.97 17.93 26.11
C ASP A 58 -0.37 17.58 24.73
N ALA A 59 -1.01 18.04 23.63
CA ALA A 59 -0.50 17.95 22.26
C ALA A 59 0.76 18.80 22.00
N ARG A 60 1.53 19.11 23.05
CA ARG A 60 2.82 19.76 22.92
C ARG A 60 3.83 18.78 22.33
N PRO A 61 4.81 19.26 21.57
CA PRO A 61 5.93 18.43 21.12
C PRO A 61 6.55 17.77 22.35
N ARG A 62 6.46 16.43 22.42
CA ARG A 62 7.03 15.67 23.54
C ARG A 62 8.54 15.58 23.31
N PRO A 63 9.39 16.19 24.16
CA PRO A 63 10.85 16.19 23.95
C PRO A 63 11.43 14.77 23.85
N GLU A 64 10.81 13.81 24.54
CA GLU A 64 11.15 12.39 24.49
C GLU A 64 10.91 11.79 23.10
N ALA A 65 9.76 12.08 22.48
CA ALA A 65 9.45 11.61 21.13
C ALA A 65 10.42 12.20 20.09
N GLN A 66 10.78 13.47 20.24
CA GLN A 66 11.77 14.12 19.37
C GLN A 66 13.17 13.51 19.54
N THR A 67 13.58 13.24 20.78
CA THR A 67 14.87 12.59 21.08
C THR A 67 14.91 11.17 20.52
N LEU A 68 13.85 10.39 20.72
CA LEU A 68 13.74 9.04 20.16
C LEU A 68 13.81 9.06 18.62
N ALA A 69 13.05 9.95 17.98
CA ALA A 69 13.06 10.10 16.53
C ALA A 69 14.47 10.44 16.01
N ARG A 70 15.19 11.36 16.68
CA ARG A 70 16.58 11.70 16.34
C ARG A 70 17.49 10.48 16.43
N ASN A 71 17.46 9.76 17.54
CA ASN A 71 18.31 8.59 17.75
C ASN A 71 18.05 7.50 16.70
N LEU A 72 16.79 7.27 16.34
CA LEU A 72 16.42 6.31 15.29
C LEU A 72 16.97 6.74 13.92
N VAL A 73 16.81 8.01 13.56
CA VAL A 73 17.32 8.55 12.28
C VAL A 73 18.85 8.46 12.22
N GLU A 74 19.55 8.82 13.29
CA GLU A 74 21.01 8.71 13.38
C GLU A 74 21.49 7.26 13.30
N ALA A 75 20.78 6.32 13.95
CA ALA A 75 21.08 4.89 13.87
C ALA A 75 20.87 4.35 12.45
N VAL A 76 19.81 4.75 11.75
CA VAL A 76 19.57 4.35 10.35
C VAL A 76 20.66 4.92 9.45
N ARG A 77 20.98 6.21 9.57
CA ARG A 77 22.00 6.87 8.73
C ARG A 77 23.40 6.31 8.93
N SER A 78 23.79 6.02 10.17
CA SER A 78 25.10 5.43 10.50
C SER A 78 25.25 3.97 10.06
N LYS A 79 24.14 3.24 9.92
CA LYS A 79 24.14 1.86 9.41
C LYS A 79 24.06 1.80 7.88
N ARG A 80 23.44 2.80 7.23
CA ARG A 80 23.29 2.85 5.77
C ARG A 80 24.62 2.90 5.02
N THR A 81 25.63 3.57 5.58
CA THR A 81 27.01 3.57 5.04
C THR A 81 27.65 2.18 4.98
N ARG A 82 27.15 1.20 5.74
CA ARG A 82 27.65 -0.19 5.73
C ARG A 82 26.84 -1.15 4.84
N SER A 83 25.74 -0.68 4.22
CA SER A 83 24.80 -1.51 3.44
C SER A 83 24.64 -1.05 1.98
N SER A 84 25.51 -0.16 1.48
CA SER A 84 25.27 0.57 0.23
C SER A 84 25.40 -0.24 -1.06
N GLY A 85 25.74 -1.54 -1.02
CA GLY A 85 25.91 -2.33 -2.25
C GLY A 85 24.64 -2.38 -3.10
N VAL A 86 23.49 -2.68 -2.49
CA VAL A 86 22.20 -2.77 -3.22
C VAL A 86 21.52 -1.41 -3.32
N ASP A 87 21.59 -0.58 -2.28
CA ASP A 87 20.98 0.76 -2.26
C ASP A 87 21.65 1.72 -3.27
N ALA A 88 22.97 1.65 -3.46
CA ALA A 88 23.67 2.45 -4.47
C ALA A 88 23.37 1.95 -5.88
N LEU A 89 23.36 0.62 -6.08
CA LEU A 89 22.96 -0.01 -7.34
C LEU A 89 21.50 0.32 -7.70
N MET A 90 20.59 0.37 -6.73
CA MET A 90 19.19 0.78 -6.93
C MET A 90 19.04 2.27 -7.18
N HIS A 91 19.96 3.11 -6.69
CA HIS A 91 19.93 4.56 -6.95
C HIS A 91 20.50 4.89 -8.35
N GLU A 92 21.50 4.11 -8.80
CA GLU A 92 22.11 4.19 -10.13
C GLU A 92 21.19 3.58 -11.19
N PHE A 93 20.53 2.45 -10.88
CA PHE A 93 19.59 1.72 -11.73
C PHE A 93 18.21 1.60 -11.07
N SER A 94 17.54 2.74 -10.84
CA SER A 94 16.20 2.85 -10.24
C SER A 94 15.32 1.62 -10.55
N LEU A 95 14.77 0.93 -9.54
CA LEU A 95 14.02 -0.34 -9.72
C LEU A 95 12.82 -0.25 -10.68
N SER A 96 12.35 0.96 -10.98
CA SER A 96 11.29 1.23 -11.96
C SER A 96 11.81 1.46 -13.38
N SER A 97 13.12 1.50 -13.59
CA SER A 97 13.73 1.60 -14.91
C SER A 97 13.80 0.22 -15.56
N GLU A 98 13.71 0.20 -16.89
CA GLU A 98 13.85 -1.03 -17.67
C GLU A 98 15.21 -1.71 -17.40
N GLU A 99 16.25 -0.90 -17.18
CA GLU A 99 17.61 -1.34 -16.83
C GLU A 99 17.68 -1.98 -15.43
N GLY A 100 17.01 -1.39 -14.43
CA GLY A 100 16.96 -1.92 -13.06
C GLY A 100 16.20 -3.26 -12.97
N VAL A 101 15.10 -3.39 -13.72
CA VAL A 101 14.36 -4.66 -13.83
C VAL A 101 15.23 -5.74 -14.50
N ALA A 102 15.92 -5.40 -15.60
CA ALA A 102 16.81 -6.33 -16.28
C ALA A 102 17.96 -6.82 -15.39
N LEU A 103 18.54 -5.93 -14.57
CA LEU A 103 19.61 -6.26 -13.64
C LEU A 103 19.15 -7.20 -12.52
N MET A 104 17.95 -6.98 -11.98
CA MET A 104 17.36 -7.87 -10.96
C MET A 104 17.04 -9.27 -11.53
N CYS A 105 16.49 -9.33 -12.75
CA CYS A 105 16.26 -10.59 -13.46
C CYS A 105 17.56 -11.35 -13.75
N LEU A 106 18.63 -10.64 -14.13
CA LEU A 106 19.94 -11.25 -14.33
C LEU A 106 20.50 -11.81 -13.02
N ALA A 107 20.41 -11.05 -11.93
CA ALA A 107 20.84 -11.50 -10.60
C ALA A 107 20.05 -12.76 -10.16
N GLU A 108 18.74 -12.80 -10.39
CA GLU A 108 17.92 -13.98 -10.10
C GLU A 108 18.34 -15.20 -10.94
N ALA A 109 18.56 -15.01 -12.24
CA ALA A 109 19.00 -16.08 -13.14
C ALA A 109 20.37 -16.65 -12.71
N LEU A 110 21.29 -15.79 -12.26
CA LEU A 110 22.61 -16.19 -11.77
C LEU A 110 22.53 -16.95 -10.44
N LEU A 111 21.65 -16.55 -9.52
CA LEU A 111 21.45 -17.25 -8.24
C LEU A 111 20.82 -18.66 -8.41
N ARG A 112 20.16 -18.93 -9.55
CA ARG A 112 19.63 -20.25 -9.89
C ARG A 112 20.69 -21.22 -10.44
N ILE A 113 21.89 -20.74 -10.76
CA ILE A 113 23.00 -21.58 -11.25
C ILE A 113 23.75 -22.15 -10.03
N PRO A 114 23.76 -23.48 -9.84
CA PRO A 114 24.38 -24.09 -8.65
C PRO A 114 25.92 -24.12 -8.70
N ASP A 115 26.52 -23.98 -9.89
CA ASP A 115 27.96 -23.92 -10.10
C ASP A 115 28.44 -22.48 -10.31
N THR A 116 29.26 -21.98 -9.38
CA THR A 116 29.78 -20.61 -9.40
C THR A 116 30.65 -20.35 -10.61
N GLN A 117 31.41 -21.34 -11.11
CA GLN A 117 32.26 -21.17 -12.29
C GLN A 117 31.45 -20.99 -13.59
N THR A 118 30.29 -21.65 -13.68
CA THR A 118 29.36 -21.46 -14.81
C THR A 118 28.62 -20.13 -14.72
N ALA A 119 28.26 -19.69 -13.51
CA ALA A 119 27.69 -18.36 -13.30
C ALA A 119 28.67 -17.25 -13.72
N ASP A 120 29.94 -17.33 -13.28
CA ASP A 120 30.98 -16.34 -13.63
C ASP A 120 31.28 -16.30 -15.13
N ARG A 121 31.30 -17.46 -15.80
CA ARG A 121 31.45 -17.52 -17.26
C ARG A 121 30.26 -16.89 -17.99
N LEU A 122 29.04 -17.04 -17.47
CA LEU A 122 27.85 -16.42 -18.03
C LEU A 122 27.89 -14.89 -17.87
N ILE A 123 28.34 -14.41 -16.70
CA ILE A 123 28.57 -12.98 -16.44
C ILE A 123 29.60 -12.44 -17.45
N ALA A 124 30.75 -13.09 -17.59
CA ALA A 124 31.79 -12.66 -18.53
C ALA A 124 31.31 -12.66 -19.98
N ASP A 125 30.53 -13.65 -20.41
CA ASP A 125 30.03 -13.73 -21.78
C ASP A 125 28.92 -12.70 -22.09
N LYS A 126 28.02 -12.43 -21.14
CA LYS A 126 26.82 -11.60 -21.37
C LYS A 126 26.98 -10.15 -20.93
N ILE A 127 27.71 -9.87 -19.85
CA ILE A 127 27.97 -8.49 -19.40
C ILE A 127 29.14 -7.88 -20.18
N SER A 128 30.21 -8.62 -20.46
CA SER A 128 31.39 -8.05 -21.14
C SER A 128 31.15 -7.70 -22.63
N LYS A 129 30.15 -8.33 -23.26
CA LYS A 129 29.78 -8.09 -24.67
C LYS A 129 28.63 -7.09 -24.85
N GLY A 130 27.87 -6.78 -23.80
CA GLY A 130 26.85 -5.73 -23.87
C GLY A 130 27.51 -4.36 -23.80
N ASP A 131 26.98 -3.37 -24.52
CA ASP A 131 27.49 -2.00 -24.57
C ASP A 131 27.17 -1.21 -23.27
N TRP A 132 27.30 -1.86 -22.10
CA TRP A 132 27.01 -1.31 -20.78
C TRP A 132 27.95 -0.14 -20.42
N LYS A 133 29.11 -0.04 -21.09
CA LYS A 133 30.03 1.11 -20.96
C LYS A 133 29.39 2.45 -21.33
N ARG A 134 28.34 2.46 -22.15
CA ARG A 134 27.56 3.67 -22.45
C ARG A 134 26.60 4.08 -21.33
N HIS A 135 26.33 3.18 -20.39
CA HIS A 135 25.29 3.30 -19.36
C HIS A 135 25.83 3.23 -17.91
N LEU A 136 27.14 2.97 -17.72
CA LEU A 136 27.87 2.98 -16.43
C LEU A 136 28.52 4.34 -16.13
N GLY A 137 27.88 5.44 -16.57
CA GLY A 137 28.38 6.82 -16.44
C GLY A 137 27.82 7.53 -15.21
#